data_AF-A0A6V8NQT8-F1
#
_entry.id   AF-A0A6V8NQT8-F1
#
_cell.length_a   1.000
_cell.length_b   1.000
_cell.length_c   1.000
_cell.angle_alpha   90.00
_cell.angle_beta   90.00
_cell.angle_gamma   90.00
#
_symmetry.space_group_name_H-M   'P 1'
#
loop_
_entity.id
_entity.type
_entity.pdbx_description
1 polymer ?
#
loop_
_entity_poly.entity_id
_entity_poly.type
_entity_poly.pdbx_seq_one_letter_code
_entity_poly.pdbx_strand_id
1 'polypeptide(L)'
;MSNTEEIINKGNKYLMATYARLPVVFQRGEDYHLWDVEGKEYLDFIAGYGVCSVGHSHPRVVEAIVEQAREIIQPSNLFYNCPQVELAELLSRLTIGGRSFLANSGAEANEAAIK
;
A
#
# COMPACT_ATOMS: atom_id res chain seq x y z
N MET A 1 10.54 -5.92 -29.58
CA MET A 1 9.51 -5.49 -28.62
C MET A 1 10.24 -5.01 -27.39
N SER A 2 9.87 -3.86 -26.85
CA SER A 2 10.42 -3.40 -25.56
C SER A 2 9.87 -4.26 -24.41
N ASN A 3 10.53 -4.26 -23.25
CA ASN A 3 10.03 -4.95 -22.07
C ASN A 3 8.64 -4.40 -21.68
N THR A 4 8.47 -3.08 -21.86
CA THR A 4 7.21 -2.35 -21.66
C THR A 4 6.06 -2.95 -22.49
N GLU A 5 6.24 -3.12 -23.80
CA GLU A 5 5.21 -3.65 -24.70
C GLU A 5 4.80 -5.08 -24.32
N GLU A 6 5.77 -5.93 -23.99
CA GLU A 6 5.51 -7.31 -23.61
C GLU A 6 4.65 -7.39 -22.34
N ILE A 7 4.97 -6.59 -21.32
CA ILE A 7 4.23 -6.55 -20.06
C ILE A 7 2.82 -5.99 -20.26
N ILE A 8 2.67 -4.92 -21.06
CA ILE A 8 1.35 -4.35 -21.38
C ILE A 8 0.48 -5.37 -22.11
N ASN A 9 1.03 -6.09 -23.09
CA ASN A 9 0.29 -7.12 -23.82
C ASN A 9 -0.15 -8.28 -22.90
N LYS A 10 0.71 -8.73 -21.98
CA LYS A 10 0.32 -9.71 -20.95
C LYS A 10 -0.78 -9.15 -20.05
N GLY A 11 -0.64 -7.91 -19.59
CA GLY A 11 -1.63 -7.21 -18.77
C GLY A 11 -3.00 -7.15 -19.45
N ASN A 12 -3.05 -6.74 -20.72
CA ASN A 12 -4.29 -6.68 -21.51
C ASN A 12 -4.96 -8.05 -21.70
N LYS A 13 -4.16 -9.12 -21.76
CA LYS A 13 -4.67 -10.49 -21.92
C LYS A 13 -5.22 -11.07 -20.61
N TYR A 14 -4.63 -10.73 -19.46
CA TYR A 14 -4.89 -11.42 -18.19
C TYR A 14 -5.52 -10.56 -17.09
N LEU A 15 -5.57 -9.23 -17.22
CA LEU A 15 -6.23 -8.33 -16.26
C LEU A 15 -7.59 -7.86 -16.77
N MET A 16 -8.56 -7.70 -15.87
CA MET A 16 -9.84 -7.06 -16.20
C MET A 16 -9.62 -5.58 -16.61
N ALA A 17 -10.39 -5.13 -17.60
CA ALA A 17 -10.32 -3.78 -18.15
C ALA A 17 -11.10 -2.75 -17.29
N THR A 18 -10.73 -2.61 -16.02
CA THR A 18 -11.36 -1.67 -15.07
C THR A 18 -10.72 -0.29 -15.05
N TYR A 19 -9.58 -0.09 -15.73
CA TYR A 19 -8.83 1.17 -15.76
C TYR A 19 -8.32 1.50 -17.17
N ALA A 20 -8.32 2.79 -17.52
CA ALA A 20 -7.59 3.33 -18.66
C ALA A 20 -6.14 3.63 -18.24
N ARG A 21 -5.25 2.65 -18.38
CA ARG A 21 -3.85 2.74 -17.91
C ARG A 21 -2.98 3.53 -18.88
N LEU A 22 -2.06 4.34 -18.34
CA LEU A 22 -0.99 4.96 -19.13
C LEU A 22 0.01 3.88 -19.59
N PRO A 23 0.63 4.01 -20.78
CA PRO A 23 1.54 3.01 -21.33
C PRO A 23 2.95 3.11 -20.71
N VAL A 24 3.03 2.97 -19.39
CA VAL A 24 4.28 2.94 -18.61
C VAL A 24 4.23 1.77 -17.64
N VAL A 25 5.37 1.10 -17.45
CA VAL A 25 5.49 -0.05 -16.55
C VAL A 25 6.59 0.24 -15.55
N PHE A 26 6.21 0.55 -14.31
CA PHE A 26 7.14 0.79 -13.21
C PHE A 26 7.61 -0.52 -12.58
N GLN A 27 8.90 -0.60 -12.24
CA GLN A 27 9.49 -1.78 -11.59
C GLN A 27 10.21 -1.47 -10.27
N ARG A 28 10.54 -0.20 -10.02
CA ARG A 28 11.23 0.23 -8.79
C ARG A 28 10.66 1.56 -8.34
N GLY A 29 10.53 1.73 -7.03
CA GLY A 29 10.21 3.01 -6.39
C GLY A 29 11.04 3.20 -5.13
N GLU A 30 11.51 4.43 -4.93
CA GLU A 30 12.36 4.87 -3.82
C GLU A 30 12.07 6.34 -3.56
N ASP A 31 11.67 6.68 -2.34
CA ASP A 31 11.20 8.02 -1.96
C ASP A 31 10.12 8.54 -2.94
N TYR A 32 10.36 9.64 -3.61
CA TYR A 32 9.42 10.25 -4.57
C TYR A 32 9.74 9.90 -6.03
N HIS A 33 10.62 8.93 -6.27
CA HIS A 33 11.04 8.50 -7.60
C HIS A 33 10.48 7.13 -7.97
N LEU A 34 10.17 6.96 -9.25
CA LEU A 34 9.82 5.69 -9.88
C LEU A 34 10.75 5.43 -11.07
N TRP A 35 11.12 4.18 -11.29
CA TRP A 35 11.86 3.75 -12.47
C TRP A 35 11.04 2.73 -13.26
N ASP A 36 10.92 2.97 -14.56
CA ASP A 36 10.29 2.02 -15.47
C ASP A 36 11.20 0.83 -15.80
N VAL A 37 10.63 -0.16 -16.49
CA VAL A 37 11.34 -1.38 -16.92
C VAL A 37 12.44 -1.14 -17.96
N GLU A 38 12.50 0.06 -18.53
CA GLU A 38 13.57 0.49 -19.44
C GLU A 38 14.64 1.33 -18.70
N GLY A 39 14.48 1.53 -17.38
CA GLY A 39 15.40 2.28 -16.53
C GLY A 39 15.18 3.79 -16.52
N LYS A 40 14.13 4.30 -17.17
CA LYS A 40 13.82 5.73 -17.13
C LYS A 40 13.23 6.11 -15.78
N GLU A 41 13.72 7.20 -15.23
CA GLU A 41 13.30 7.75 -13.96
C GLU A 41 12.17 8.78 -14.13
N TYR A 42 11.27 8.78 -13.15
CA TYR A 42 10.09 9.63 -13.09
C TYR A 42 9.96 10.18 -11.67
N LEU A 43 9.63 11.47 -11.58
CA LEU A 43 9.19 12.10 -10.34
C LEU A 43 7.69 11.79 -10.14
N ASP A 44 7.33 11.15 -9.02
CA ASP A 44 5.95 10.72 -8.76
C ASP A 44 5.14 11.83 -8.08
N PHE A 45 4.21 12.42 -8.85
CA PHE A 45 3.25 13.41 -8.36
C PHE A 45 1.85 12.82 -8.09
N ILE A 46 1.70 11.50 -8.24
CA ILE A 46 0.45 10.77 -7.97
C ILE A 46 0.49 10.15 -6.57
N ALA A 47 1.67 9.70 -6.11
CA ALA A 47 1.91 9.07 -4.82
C ALA A 47 0.92 7.92 -4.51
N GLY A 48 0.54 7.16 -5.54
CA GLY A 48 -0.44 6.08 -5.42
C GLY A 48 -1.81 6.56 -4.91
N TYR A 49 -2.31 7.70 -5.37
CA TYR A 49 -3.51 8.37 -4.83
C TYR A 49 -3.36 8.74 -3.34
N GLY A 50 -2.16 9.17 -2.94
CA GLY A 50 -1.83 9.57 -1.58
C GLY A 50 -1.41 8.42 -0.64
N VAL A 51 -1.38 7.18 -1.11
CA VAL A 51 -0.95 6.00 -0.33
C VAL A 51 0.53 6.10 0.05
N CYS A 52 1.40 6.49 -0.88
CA CYS A 52 2.84 6.55 -0.69
C CYS A 52 3.28 7.87 -0.05
N SER A 53 2.59 8.31 1.01
CA SER A 53 2.78 9.62 1.64
C SER A 53 4.14 9.82 2.32
N VAL A 54 4.81 8.73 2.69
CA VAL A 54 6.18 8.72 3.24
C VAL A 54 7.22 8.24 2.21
N GLY A 55 6.86 8.22 0.92
CA GLY A 55 7.69 7.72 -0.16
C GLY A 55 7.56 6.23 -0.44
N HIS A 56 7.95 5.83 -1.64
CA HIS A 56 8.02 4.44 -2.08
C HIS A 56 9.13 3.70 -1.35
N SER A 57 8.85 2.47 -0.90
CA SER A 57 9.84 1.58 -0.27
C SER A 57 10.61 2.19 0.90
N HIS A 58 9.97 3.10 1.66
CA HIS A 58 10.64 3.80 2.77
C HIS A 58 11.27 2.79 3.75
N PRO A 59 12.59 2.89 4.07
CA PRO A 59 13.32 1.83 4.80
C PRO A 59 12.66 1.39 6.10
N ARG A 60 12.18 2.35 6.91
CA ARG A 60 11.48 2.05 8.18
C ARG A 60 10.18 1.27 8.00
N VAL A 61 9.45 1.48 6.91
CA VAL A 61 8.20 0.77 6.63
C VAL A 61 8.51 -0.65 6.18
N VAL A 62 9.49 -0.80 5.28
CA VAL A 62 9.94 -2.11 4.80
C VAL A 62 10.46 -2.97 5.94
N GLU A 63 11.32 -2.41 6.80
CA GLU A 63 11.87 -3.10 7.97
C GLU A 63 10.78 -3.58 8.93
N ALA A 64 9.85 -2.70 9.31
CA ALA A 64 8.73 -3.05 10.20
C ALA A 64 7.83 -4.17 9.63
N ILE A 65 7.56 -4.15 8.32
CA ILE A 65 6.79 -5.21 7.66
C ILE A 65 7.56 -6.54 7.70
N VAL A 66 8.86 -6.52 7.37
CA VAL A 66 9.70 -7.72 7.34
C VAL A 66 9.84 -8.35 8.72
N GLU A 67 10.06 -7.53 9.75
CA GLU A 67 10.15 -7.99 11.14
C GLU A 67 8.83 -8.62 11.59
N GLN A 68 7.71 -7.92 11.44
CA GLN A 68 6.40 -8.43 11.88
C GLN A 68 5.98 -9.70 11.12
N ALA A 69 6.25 -9.77 9.82
CA ALA A 69 5.91 -10.93 9.00
C ALA A 69 6.69 -12.20 9.39
N ARG A 70 7.86 -12.07 10.02
CA ARG A 70 8.63 -13.20 10.57
C ARG A 70 8.04 -13.72 11.88
N GLU A 71 7.40 -12.85 12.66
CA GLU A 71 6.78 -13.21 13.94
C GLU A 71 5.38 -13.79 13.74
N ILE A 72 4.47 -12.99 13.17
CA ILE A 72 3.08 -13.40 12.91
C ILE A 72 2.40 -12.45 11.92
N ILE A 73 1.69 -13.02 10.94
CA ILE A 73 0.96 -12.24 9.91
C ILE A 73 -0.50 -11.96 10.33
N GLN A 74 -1.26 -12.99 10.73
CA GLN A 74 -2.69 -12.82 11.05
C GLN A 74 -3.23 -13.92 11.98
N PRO A 75 -3.43 -13.64 13.29
CA PRO A 75 -4.07 -14.58 14.21
C PRO A 75 -5.61 -14.59 14.19
N SER A 76 -6.29 -13.72 13.43
CA SER A 76 -7.74 -13.42 13.52
C SER A 76 -8.10 -12.51 14.70
N ASN A 77 -9.22 -11.78 14.57
CA ASN A 77 -9.82 -10.94 15.62
C ASN A 77 -10.42 -11.77 16.77
N LEU A 78 -10.37 -13.11 16.71
CA LEU A 78 -10.72 -13.98 17.83
C LEU A 78 -9.68 -13.95 18.95
N PHE A 79 -8.45 -13.53 18.66
CA PHE A 79 -7.36 -13.43 19.62
C PHE A 79 -6.77 -12.02 19.61
N TYR A 80 -6.05 -11.68 20.69
CA TYR A 80 -5.28 -10.44 20.75
C TYR A 80 -3.94 -10.58 20.03
N ASN A 81 -3.43 -9.47 19.50
CA ASN A 81 -2.05 -9.34 19.04
C ASN A 81 -1.51 -7.96 19.46
N CYS A 82 -0.21 -7.90 19.80
CA CYS A 82 0.42 -6.68 20.32
C CYS A 82 0.30 -5.49 19.35
N PRO A 83 0.60 -5.61 18.04
CA PRO A 83 0.54 -4.48 17.12
C PRO A 83 -0.85 -3.83 17.01
N GLN A 84 -1.92 -4.64 17.02
CA GLN A 84 -3.30 -4.12 16.98
C GLN A 84 -3.62 -3.27 18.22
N VAL A 85 -3.22 -3.70 19.41
CA VAL A 85 -3.48 -2.98 20.66
C VAL A 85 -2.65 -1.69 20.73
N GLU A 86 -1.36 -1.78 20.39
CA GLU A 86 -0.44 -0.63 20.38
C GLU A 86 -0.88 0.44 19.37
N LEU A 87 -1.33 0.04 18.17
CA LEU A 87 -1.85 0.97 17.18
C LEU A 87 -3.13 1.65 17.67
N ALA A 88 -4.05 0.91 18.30
CA ALA A 88 -5.27 1.48 18.85
C ALA A 88 -4.99 2.51 19.97
N GLU A 89 -4.03 2.22 20.86
CA GLU A 89 -3.57 3.18 21.88
C GLU A 89 -2.97 4.43 21.23
N LEU A 90 -2.06 4.25 20.27
CA LEU A 90 -1.38 5.33 19.59
C LEU A 90 -2.37 6.27 18.89
N LEU A 91 -3.33 5.71 18.14
CA LEU A 91 -4.38 6.46 17.46
C LEU A 91 -5.24 7.24 18.46
N SER A 92 -5.61 6.62 19.58
CA SER A 92 -6.39 7.29 20.64
C SER A 92 -5.64 8.51 21.17
N ARG A 93 -4.34 8.37 21.44
CA ARG A 93 -3.50 9.45 21.98
C ARG A 93 -3.21 10.58 21.00
N LEU A 94 -3.06 10.27 19.70
CA LEU A 94 -2.68 11.25 18.67
C LEU A 94 -3.87 11.97 18.03
N THR A 95 -5.10 11.51 18.28
CA THR A 95 -6.31 12.05 17.65
C THR A 95 -7.27 12.64 18.69
N ILE A 96 -8.56 12.32 18.62
CA ILE A 96 -9.61 12.85 19.50
C ILE A 96 -9.88 11.94 20.71
N GLY A 97 -9.06 10.92 20.96
CA GLY A 97 -9.32 9.87 21.93
C GLY A 97 -10.31 8.81 21.45
N GLY A 98 -10.61 7.84 22.31
CA GLY A 98 -11.62 6.80 22.05
C GLY A 98 -11.04 5.47 21.55
N ARG A 99 -11.90 4.66 20.92
CA ARG A 99 -11.59 3.31 20.40
C ARG A 99 -11.55 3.34 18.88
N SER A 100 -10.66 2.54 18.29
CA SER A 100 -10.51 2.40 16.84
C SER A 100 -11.04 1.06 16.36
N PHE A 101 -11.76 1.08 15.23
CA PHE A 101 -12.00 -0.11 14.41
C PHE A 101 -10.95 -0.13 13.29
N LEU A 102 -10.19 -1.22 13.19
CA LEU A 102 -9.17 -1.38 12.15
C LEU A 102 -9.76 -2.16 10.96
N ALA A 103 -9.65 -1.59 9.76
CA ALA A 103 -10.14 -2.15 8.51
C ALA A 103 -9.02 -2.15 7.45
N ASN A 104 -9.24 -2.81 6.31
CA ASN A 104 -8.22 -2.98 5.27
C ASN A 104 -8.32 -1.89 4.20
N SER A 105 -9.53 -1.38 3.95
CA SER A 105 -9.80 -0.44 2.87
C SER A 105 -10.56 0.80 3.37
N GLY A 106 -10.44 1.90 2.61
CA GLY A 106 -11.24 3.09 2.85
C GLY A 106 -12.75 2.85 2.68
N ALA A 107 -13.14 1.91 1.81
CA ALA A 107 -14.54 1.52 1.64
C ALA A 107 -15.10 0.86 2.91
N GLU A 108 -14.40 -0.15 3.46
CA GLU A 108 -14.79 -0.80 4.73
C GLU A 108 -14.84 0.20 5.89
N ALA A 109 -13.89 1.15 5.94
CA ALA A 109 -13.90 2.20 6.96
C ALA A 109 -15.14 3.10 6.86
N ASN A 110 -15.52 3.50 5.64
CA ASN A 110 -16.74 4.30 5.42
C ASN A 110 -18.01 3.50 5.72
N GLU A 111 -18.08 2.24 5.32
CA GLU A 111 -19.22 1.38 5.65
C GLU A 111 -19.37 1.20 7.17
N ALA A 112 -18.27 0.96 7.88
CA ALA A 112 -18.27 0.83 9.34
C ALA A 112 -18.66 2.14 10.07
N ALA A 113 -18.33 3.30 9.48
CA ALA A 113 -18.72 4.60 10.04
C ALA A 113 -20.20 4.93 9.84
N ILE A 114 -20.82 4.41 8.77
CA ILE A 114 -22.24 4.64 8.46
C ILE A 114 -23.16 3.70 9.25
N LYS A 115 -22.72 2.47 9.52
CA LYS A 115 -23.48 1.46 10.25
C LYS A 115 -23.65 1.79 11.73
#